data_AF-A0A846Q4R8-F1
#
_entry.id   AF-A0A846Q4R8-F1
#
_cell.length_a   1.000
_cell.length_b   1.000
_cell.length_c   1.000
_cell.angle_alpha   90.00
_cell.angle_beta   90.00
_cell.angle_gamma   90.00
#
_symmetry.space_group_name_H-M   'P 1'
#
loop_
_entity.id
_entity.type
_entity.pdbx_description
1 polymer ?
#
loop_
_entity_poly.entity_id
_entity_poly.type
_entity_poly.pdbx_seq_one_letter_code
_entity_poly.pdbx_strand_id
1 'polypeptide(L)'
;LYESCYECSLDCGECKGIETPPACEEYWMCSAWSECNELNLKTRECNDVNLCGTGRLKPEETAECREEPFPSLTFFGIIVFVLTTIYLLVDRYKKRSEVKKLGRYELQEVIRGYMYRGFTKSEIKKVLKSKGYVGKEINKLIEEVEKEMF
;
A
#
# COMPACT_ATOMS: atom_id res chain seq x y z
N LEU A 1 -53.50 -9.73 -29.29
CA LEU A 1 -53.46 -9.10 -30.62
C LEU A 1 -53.32 -7.61 -30.38
N TYR A 2 -52.20 -7.05 -30.80
CA TYR A 2 -51.80 -5.64 -30.61
C TYR A 2 -52.57 -4.78 -31.63
N GLU A 3 -53.44 -3.90 -31.16
CA GLU A 3 -54.23 -3.00 -32.01
C GLU A 3 -53.48 -1.68 -32.22
N SER A 4 -53.37 -1.27 -33.48
CA SER A 4 -52.66 -0.07 -33.92
C SER A 4 -53.58 1.17 -33.91
N CYS A 5 -53.10 2.27 -33.34
CA CYS A 5 -53.76 3.56 -33.35
C CYS A 5 -53.59 4.25 -34.71
N TYR A 6 -54.61 4.25 -35.56
CA TYR A 6 -54.62 5.05 -36.80
C TYR A 6 -55.91 5.86 -37.06
N GLU A 7 -56.79 6.04 -36.09
CA GLU A 7 -57.91 6.98 -36.22
C GLU A 7 -58.13 7.77 -34.93
N CYS A 8 -57.74 9.05 -34.95
CA CYS A 8 -58.27 10.06 -34.02
C CYS A 8 -58.80 11.23 -34.86
N SER A 9 -60.12 11.31 -34.99
CA SER A 9 -60.82 12.55 -35.32
C SER A 9 -61.30 13.19 -34.02
N LEU A 10 -61.00 14.50 -33.88
CA LEU A 10 -61.35 15.44 -32.81
C LEU A 10 -60.35 15.59 -31.65
N ASP A 11 -59.73 16.78 -31.66
CA ASP A 11 -59.11 17.53 -30.56
C ASP A 11 -57.81 16.97 -29.94
N CYS A 12 -56.67 17.35 -30.51
CA CYS A 12 -55.36 17.17 -29.87
C CYS A 12 -54.79 18.51 -29.40
N GLY A 13 -55.06 18.84 -28.14
CA GLY A 13 -54.15 19.65 -27.33
C GLY A 13 -52.77 18.98 -27.26
N GLU A 14 -51.73 19.81 -27.17
CA GLU A 14 -50.30 19.49 -27.05
C GLU A 14 -49.92 18.01 -27.03
N CYS A 15 -49.27 17.53 -28.10
CA CYS A 15 -48.52 16.28 -28.08
C CYS A 15 -47.37 16.40 -27.08
N LYS A 16 -47.65 16.09 -25.81
CA LYS A 16 -46.64 15.92 -24.77
C LYS A 16 -45.69 14.83 -25.27
N GLY A 17 -44.41 15.19 -25.39
CA GLY A 17 -43.40 14.45 -26.13
C GLY A 17 -43.47 12.94 -25.92
N ILE A 18 -43.28 12.20 -27.02
CA ILE A 18 -42.98 10.78 -26.97
C ILE A 18 -41.73 10.64 -26.09
N GLU A 19 -41.93 10.29 -24.83
CA GLU A 19 -40.88 9.69 -24.03
C GLU A 19 -40.49 8.43 -24.80
N THR A 20 -39.35 8.48 -25.49
CA THR A 20 -38.67 7.26 -25.91
C THR A 20 -38.68 6.33 -24.71
N PRO A 21 -39.12 5.06 -24.84
CA PRO A 21 -39.09 4.14 -23.71
C PRO A 21 -37.71 4.25 -23.07
N PRO A 22 -37.62 4.34 -21.72
CA PRO A 22 -36.35 4.57 -21.05
C PRO A 22 -35.34 3.59 -21.64
N ALA A 23 -34.24 4.12 -22.16
CA ALA A 23 -33.23 3.31 -22.81
C ALA A 23 -32.89 2.17 -21.85
N CYS A 24 -33.21 0.93 -22.24
CA CYS A 24 -32.95 -0.20 -21.38
C CYS A 24 -31.45 -0.40 -21.34
N GLU A 25 -30.85 -0.17 -20.17
CA GLU A 25 -29.43 -0.39 -19.95
C GLU A 25 -29.21 -1.85 -19.57
N GLU A 26 -28.48 -2.58 -20.41
CA GLU A 26 -28.17 -3.98 -20.15
C GLU A 26 -27.31 -4.11 -18.89
N TYR A 27 -27.69 -5.01 -17.99
CA TYR A 27 -26.88 -5.39 -16.83
C TYR A 27 -26.74 -6.91 -16.80
N TRP A 28 -25.51 -7.39 -16.97
CA TRP A 28 -25.21 -8.81 -17.10
C TRP A 28 -24.57 -9.36 -15.83
N MET A 29 -25.17 -10.41 -15.28
CA MET A 29 -24.59 -11.18 -14.18
C MET A 29 -24.09 -12.51 -14.72
N CYS A 30 -22.78 -12.76 -14.61
CA CYS A 30 -22.16 -13.97 -15.10
C CYS A 30 -21.75 -14.93 -13.97
N SER A 31 -21.83 -16.23 -14.23
CA SER A 31 -21.28 -17.26 -13.36
C SER A 31 -19.74 -17.26 -13.36
N ALA A 32 -19.14 -18.02 -12.44
CA ALA A 32 -17.72 -18.32 -12.51
C ALA A 32 -17.39 -19.09 -13.80
N TRP A 33 -16.17 -18.92 -14.30
CA TRP A 33 -15.67 -19.73 -15.41
C TRP A 33 -15.64 -21.21 -15.02
N SER A 34 -16.00 -22.09 -15.95
CA SER A 34 -15.82 -23.53 -15.85
C SER A 34 -14.35 -23.91 -15.78
N GLU A 35 -14.09 -25.17 -15.46
CA GLU A 35 -12.80 -25.78 -15.74
C GLU A 35 -12.50 -25.76 -17.24
N CYS A 36 -11.21 -25.85 -17.56
CA CYS A 36 -10.72 -25.93 -18.93
C CYS A 36 -11.06 -27.28 -19.55
N ASN A 37 -11.66 -27.27 -20.73
CA ASN A 37 -11.90 -28.49 -21.49
C ASN A 37 -10.62 -28.98 -22.21
N GLU A 38 -10.72 -30.13 -22.90
CA GLU A 38 -9.63 -30.72 -23.67
C GLU A 38 -9.10 -29.83 -24.81
N LEU A 39 -9.90 -28.83 -25.24
CA LEU A 39 -9.55 -27.85 -26.26
C LEU A 39 -8.95 -26.56 -25.66
N ASN A 40 -8.64 -26.56 -24.36
CA ASN A 40 -8.11 -25.43 -23.61
C ASN A 40 -9.04 -24.20 -23.61
N LEU A 41 -10.37 -24.43 -23.58
CA LEU A 41 -11.40 -23.40 -23.48
C LEU A 41 -12.17 -23.56 -22.17
N LYS A 42 -12.56 -22.43 -21.57
CA LYS A 42 -13.47 -22.34 -20.42
C LYS A 42 -14.71 -21.58 -20.83
N THR A 43 -15.85 -21.94 -20.25
CA THR A 43 -17.13 -21.29 -20.51
C THR A 43 -17.75 -20.71 -19.23
N ARG A 44 -18.65 -19.75 -19.39
CA ARG A 44 -19.50 -19.22 -18.30
C ARG A 44 -20.86 -18.85 -18.87
N GLU A 45 -21.84 -18.64 -18.01
CA GLU A 45 -23.18 -18.22 -18.40
C GLU A 45 -23.43 -16.80 -17.90
N CYS A 46 -23.95 -15.93 -18.76
CA CYS A 46 -24.30 -14.55 -18.43
C CYS A 46 -25.81 -14.34 -18.64
N ASN A 47 -26.48 -13.85 -17.59
CA ASN A 47 -27.91 -13.55 -17.62
C ASN A 47 -28.15 -12.03 -17.66
N ASP A 48 -29.02 -11.59 -18.55
CA ASP A 48 -29.51 -10.21 -18.59
C ASP A 48 -30.48 -10.00 -17.43
N VAL A 49 -30.03 -9.28 -16.41
CA VAL A 49 -30.79 -9.02 -15.18
C VAL A 49 -31.92 -8.03 -15.43
N ASN A 50 -31.73 -7.11 -16.38
CA ASN A 50 -32.69 -6.06 -16.70
C ASN A 50 -33.67 -6.48 -17.80
N LEU A 51 -33.50 -7.67 -18.38
CA LEU A 51 -34.37 -8.26 -19.40
C LEU A 51 -34.59 -7.31 -20.59
N CYS A 52 -33.55 -6.55 -20.95
CA CYS A 52 -33.56 -5.64 -22.07
C CYS A 52 -33.72 -6.38 -23.40
N GLY A 53 -33.28 -7.64 -23.47
CA GLY A 53 -33.44 -8.47 -24.67
C GLY A 53 -32.52 -8.06 -25.83
N THR A 54 -31.55 -7.19 -25.54
CA THR A 54 -30.46 -6.83 -26.43
C THR A 54 -29.15 -7.46 -25.93
N GLY A 55 -28.17 -7.65 -26.81
CA GLY A 55 -26.88 -8.30 -26.47
C GLY A 55 -25.67 -7.40 -26.71
N ARG A 56 -25.84 -6.07 -26.65
CA ARG A 56 -24.80 -5.09 -27.01
C ARG A 56 -23.65 -5.04 -26.01
N LEU A 57 -23.94 -5.27 -24.73
CA LEU A 57 -23.00 -5.25 -23.62
C LEU A 57 -22.81 -6.66 -23.03
N LYS A 58 -23.30 -7.71 -23.70
CA LYS A 58 -23.16 -9.09 -23.22
C LYS A 58 -21.67 -9.47 -23.13
N PRO A 59 -21.17 -9.87 -21.95
CA PRO A 59 -19.79 -10.34 -21.81
C PRO A 59 -19.56 -11.65 -22.55
N GLU A 60 -18.31 -11.94 -22.93
CA GLU A 60 -17.95 -13.22 -23.56
C GLU A 60 -18.21 -14.39 -22.62
N GLU A 61 -18.79 -15.45 -23.17
CA GLU A 61 -19.12 -16.69 -22.47
C GLU A 61 -18.13 -17.83 -22.74
N THR A 62 -17.15 -17.60 -23.61
CA THR A 62 -16.08 -18.56 -23.94
C THR A 62 -14.75 -17.83 -23.98
N ALA A 63 -13.74 -18.37 -23.31
CA ALA A 63 -12.38 -17.83 -23.32
C ALA A 63 -11.34 -18.95 -23.35
N GLU A 64 -10.15 -18.64 -23.86
CA GLU A 64 -9.00 -19.54 -23.74
C GLU A 64 -8.54 -19.66 -22.29
N CYS A 65 -8.13 -20.86 -21.92
CA CYS A 65 -7.44 -21.13 -20.68
C CYS A 65 -5.99 -20.67 -20.81
N ARG A 66 -5.76 -19.41 -20.47
CA ARG A 66 -4.41 -18.93 -20.18
C ARG A 66 -4.09 -19.35 -18.75
N GLU A 67 -3.01 -20.10 -18.58
CA GLU A 67 -2.35 -20.14 -17.29
C GLU A 67 -1.97 -18.69 -16.97
N GLU A 68 -2.55 -18.14 -15.91
CA GLU A 68 -2.04 -16.90 -15.31
C GLU A 68 -0.52 -17.08 -15.19
N PRO A 69 0.31 -16.14 -15.69
CA PRO A 69 1.74 -16.30 -15.63
C PRO A 69 2.14 -16.40 -14.17
N PHE A 70 2.34 -17.63 -13.68
CA PHE A 70 2.85 -17.85 -12.35
C PHE A 70 4.14 -17.02 -12.26
N PRO A 71 4.32 -16.21 -11.20
CA PRO A 71 5.53 -15.43 -11.06
C PRO A 71 6.71 -16.41 -11.17
N SER A 72 7.50 -16.26 -12.23
CA SER A 72 8.55 -17.22 -12.54
C SER A 72 9.48 -17.39 -11.34
N LEU A 73 10.17 -18.53 -11.24
CA LEU A 73 11.14 -18.78 -10.15
C LEU A 73 12.17 -17.65 -9.98
N THR A 74 12.41 -16.85 -11.04
CA THR A 74 13.26 -15.65 -10.98
C THR A 74 12.68 -14.56 -10.08
N PHE A 75 11.37 -14.37 -10.05
CA PHE A 75 10.68 -13.40 -9.19
C PHE A 75 10.80 -13.77 -7.71
N PHE A 76 10.61 -15.04 -7.37
CA PHE A 76 10.84 -15.55 -6.02
C PHE A 76 12.31 -15.40 -5.60
N GLY A 77 13.24 -15.67 -6.52
CA GLY A 77 14.67 -15.44 -6.28
C GLY A 77 15.01 -13.99 -5.94
N ILE A 78 14.43 -13.02 -6.66
CA ILE A 78 14.60 -11.59 -6.39
C ILE A 78 14.00 -11.21 -5.03
N ILE A 79 12.80 -11.69 -4.70
CA ILE A 79 12.17 -11.41 -3.39
C ILE A 79 13.06 -11.92 -2.25
N VAL A 80 13.56 -13.16 -2.35
CA VAL A 80 14.45 -13.74 -1.33
C VAL A 80 15.75 -12.94 -1.21
N PHE A 81 16.34 -12.51 -2.33
CA PHE A 81 17.54 -11.67 -2.31
C PHE A 81 17.27 -10.30 -1.65
N VAL A 82 16.15 -9.65 -1.96
CA VAL A 82 15.77 -8.38 -1.33
C VAL A 82 15.54 -8.56 0.17
N LEU A 83 14.80 -9.59 0.59
CA LEU A 83 14.55 -9.85 2.01
C LEU A 83 15.84 -10.17 2.78
N THR A 84 16.75 -10.95 2.19
CA THR A 84 18.05 -11.27 2.82
C THR A 84 18.95 -10.04 2.92
N THR A 85 18.99 -9.19 1.88
CA THR A 85 19.76 -7.94 1.95
C THR A 85 19.20 -6.98 3.00
N ILE A 86 17.88 -6.80 3.08
CA ILE A 86 17.22 -6.00 4.13
C ILE A 86 17.55 -6.56 5.51
N TYR A 87 17.45 -7.87 5.71
CA TYR A 87 17.81 -8.52 6.97
C TYR A 87 19.25 -8.21 7.40
N LEU A 88 20.21 -8.35 6.47
CA LEU A 88 21.62 -8.03 6.74
C LEU A 88 21.85 -6.54 7.04
N LEU A 89 21.11 -5.65 6.37
CA LEU A 89 21.16 -4.21 6.66
C LEU A 89 20.60 -3.89 8.05
N VAL A 90 19.50 -4.52 8.44
CA VAL A 90 18.91 -4.39 9.79
C VAL A 90 19.86 -4.93 10.85
N ASP A 91 20.49 -6.09 10.62
CA ASP A 91 21.47 -6.66 11.55
C ASP A 91 22.68 -5.73 11.73
N ARG A 92 23.25 -5.24 10.61
CA ARG A 92 24.34 -4.25 10.64
C ARG A 92 23.94 -2.96 11.33
N TYR A 93 22.71 -2.48 11.08
CA TYR A 93 22.17 -1.30 11.73
C TYR A 93 22.06 -1.50 13.25
N LYS A 94 21.52 -2.64 13.69
CA LYS A 94 21.39 -2.99 15.12
C LYS A 94 22.76 -3.06 15.79
N LYS A 95 23.73 -3.73 15.17
CA LYS A 95 25.11 -3.80 15.68
C LYS A 95 25.76 -2.42 15.84
N ARG A 96 25.59 -1.53 14.85
CA ARG A 96 26.09 -0.15 14.92
C ARG A 96 25.41 0.67 16.02
N SER A 97 24.12 0.43 16.26
CA SER A 97 23.35 1.08 17.33
C SER A 97 23.89 0.70 18.72
N GLU A 98 24.13 -0.58 18.97
CA GLU A 98 24.68 -1.06 20.24
C GLU A 98 26.08 -0.51 20.52
N VAL A 99 26.96 -0.45 19.50
CA VAL A 99 28.29 0.18 19.64
C VAL A 99 28.18 1.67 19.98
N LYS A 100 27.22 2.40 19.37
CA LYS A 100 26.98 3.82 19.73
C LYS A 100 26.44 3.98 21.15
N LYS A 101 25.58 3.08 21.62
CA LYS A 101 25.10 3.07 23.00
C LYS A 101 26.24 2.80 24.00
N LEU A 102 27.14 1.88 23.68
CA LEU A 102 28.30 1.58 24.53
C LEU A 102 29.21 2.81 24.68
N GLY A 103 29.55 3.47 23.56
CA GLY A 103 30.33 4.72 23.61
C GLY A 103 29.60 5.87 24.32
N ARG A 104 28.26 5.89 24.27
CA ARG A 104 27.45 6.86 25.02
C ARG A 104 27.55 6.63 26.53
N TYR A 105 27.46 5.38 26.99
CA TYR A 105 27.56 5.04 28.41
C TYR A 105 28.94 5.39 28.99
N GLU A 106 30.02 5.03 28.30
CA GLU A 106 31.38 5.40 28.73
C GLU A 106 31.56 6.92 28.83
N LEU A 107 31.00 7.66 27.86
CA LEU A 107 31.07 9.12 27.86
C LEU A 107 30.25 9.73 29.02
N GLN A 108 29.12 9.14 29.39
CA GLN A 108 28.33 9.57 30.56
C GLN A 108 29.12 9.38 31.86
N GLU A 109 29.80 8.24 32.05
CA GLU A 109 30.63 8.00 33.24
C GLU A 109 31.79 9.01 33.36
N VAL A 110 32.43 9.33 32.23
CA VAL A 110 33.48 10.35 32.19
C VAL A 110 32.94 11.72 32.60
N ILE A 111 31.78 12.12 32.07
CA ILE A 111 31.12 13.39 32.42
C ILE A 111 30.79 13.42 33.92
N ARG A 112 30.20 12.34 34.44
CA ARG A 112 29.84 12.21 35.86
C ARG A 112 31.06 12.34 36.76
N GLY A 113 32.17 11.71 36.39
CA GLY A 113 33.44 11.83 37.10
C GLY A 113 34.00 13.26 37.16
N TYR A 114 33.85 14.05 36.09
CA TYR A 114 34.23 15.47 36.12
C TYR A 114 33.30 16.31 36.99
N MET A 115 31.99 16.06 36.94
CA MET A 115 31.00 16.77 37.76
C MET A 115 31.22 16.53 39.27
N TYR A 116 31.49 15.29 39.69
CA TYR A 116 31.83 14.99 41.09
C TYR A 116 33.11 15.70 41.56
N ARG A 117 34.03 16.00 40.65
CA ARG A 117 35.25 16.76 40.94
C ARG A 117 35.03 18.28 40.92
N GLY A 118 33.79 18.75 40.74
CA GLY A 118 33.42 20.16 40.77
C GLY A 118 33.70 20.93 39.48
N PHE A 119 33.95 20.24 38.36
CA PHE A 119 34.16 20.90 37.07
C PHE A 119 32.85 21.53 36.57
N THR A 120 32.94 22.74 36.04
CA THR A 120 31.80 23.42 35.42
C THR A 120 31.49 22.84 34.03
N LYS A 121 30.24 22.99 33.57
CA LYS A 121 29.81 22.50 32.25
C LYS A 121 30.68 23.03 31.09
N SER A 122 31.15 24.27 31.18
CA SER A 122 32.01 24.90 30.16
C SER A 122 33.39 24.25 30.11
N GLU A 123 33.97 23.91 31.27
CA GLU A 123 35.25 23.22 31.39
C GLU A 123 35.16 21.79 30.85
N ILE A 124 34.10 21.05 31.22
CA ILE A 124 33.84 19.70 30.71
C ILE A 124 33.71 19.72 29.18
N LYS A 125 32.94 20.67 28.62
CA LYS A 125 32.80 20.84 27.17
C LYS A 125 34.14 21.11 26.48
N LYS A 126 35.01 21.91 27.09
CA LYS A 126 36.33 22.23 26.53
C LYS A 126 37.22 20.99 26.47
N VAL A 127 37.27 20.21 27.54
CA VAL A 127 38.07 18.98 27.64
C VAL A 127 37.56 17.90 26.68
N LEU A 128 36.25 17.73 26.55
CA LEU A 128 35.69 16.74 25.64
C LEU A 128 35.88 17.17 24.17
N LYS A 129 35.75 18.45 23.83
CA LYS A 129 36.07 18.94 22.48
C LYS A 129 37.55 18.73 22.12
N SER A 130 38.48 18.95 23.06
CA SER A 130 39.91 18.70 22.80
C SER A 130 40.23 17.21 22.61
N LYS A 131 39.37 16.31 23.07
CA LYS A 131 39.46 14.86 22.85
C LYS A 131 38.74 14.38 21.58
N GLY A 132 38.21 15.30 20.76
CA GLY A 132 37.59 15.00 19.47
C GLY A 132 36.08 14.71 19.51
N TYR A 133 35.41 14.93 20.65
CA TYR A 133 33.96 14.75 20.75
C TYR A 133 33.19 15.91 20.10
N VAL A 134 32.04 15.61 19.47
CA VAL A 134 31.21 16.58 18.74
C VAL A 134 30.30 17.38 19.69
N GLY A 135 30.34 18.71 19.58
CA GLY A 135 29.69 19.62 20.55
C GLY A 135 28.18 19.45 20.75
N LYS A 136 27.42 19.01 19.72
CA LYS A 136 25.96 18.83 19.83
C LYS A 136 25.58 17.64 20.73
N GLU A 137 26.34 16.55 20.66
CA GLU A 137 26.09 15.34 21.48
C GLU A 137 26.54 15.57 22.93
N ILE A 138 27.65 16.28 23.13
CA ILE A 138 28.17 16.61 24.47
C ILE A 138 27.18 17.46 25.28
N ASN A 139 26.58 18.48 24.66
CA ASN A 139 25.64 19.37 25.36
C ASN A 139 24.46 18.57 25.93
N LYS A 140 23.88 17.69 25.10
CA LYS A 140 22.75 16.85 25.49
C LYS A 140 23.12 15.89 26.62
N LEU A 141 24.29 15.25 26.54
CA LEU A 141 24.74 14.30 27.57
C LEU A 141 25.05 14.97 28.92
N ILE A 142 25.64 16.17 28.90
CA ILE A 142 25.91 16.93 30.12
C ILE A 142 24.61 17.30 30.84
N GLU A 143 23.59 17.74 30.09
CA GLU A 143 22.27 18.06 30.66
C GLU A 143 21.54 16.81 31.19
N GLU A 144 21.68 15.66 30.50
CA GLU A 144 21.13 14.38 30.96
C GLU A 144 21.77 13.93 32.28
N VAL A 145 23.12 13.91 32.36
CA VAL A 145 23.83 13.49 33.57
C VAL A 145 23.57 14.43 34.74
N GLU A 146 23.49 15.74 34.50
CA GLU A 146 23.16 16.71 35.56
C GLU A 146 21.77 16.45 36.16
N LYS A 147 20.76 16.18 35.31
CA LYS A 147 19.40 15.84 35.78
C LYS A 147 19.32 14.50 36.53
N GLU A 148 20.26 13.59 36.28
CA GLU A 148 20.36 12.33 37.04
C GLU A 148 21.01 12.54 38.42
N MET A 149 21.81 13.60 38.57
CA MET A 149 22.57 13.88 39.79
C MET A 149 21.84 14.80 40.78
N PHE A 150 20.85 15.59 40.32
CA PHE A 150 20.11 16.60 41.08
C PHE A 150 18.60 16.50 40.85
#